data_AF-A0A645I3L4-F1
#
_entry.id   AF-A0A645I3L4-F1
#
_cell.length_a   1.000
_cell.length_b   1.000
_cell.length_c   1.000
_cell.angle_alpha   90.00
_cell.angle_beta   90.00
_cell.angle_gamma   90.00
#
_symmetry.space_group_name_H-M   'P 1'
#
loop_
_entity.id
_entity.type
_entity.pdbx_description
1 polymer ?
#
loop_
_entity_poly.entity_id
_entity_poly.type
_entity_poly.pdbx_seq_one_letter_code
_entity_poly.pdbx_strand_id
1 'polypeptide(L)' 'MMADAVEARARSLVTYTEENINNCVEDMINSQIADGQFKEAPISFRDVETVKAIFKEKIMNMYHTRIIYPEIKK' A
#
# COMPACT_ATOMS: atom_id res chain seq x y z
N MET A 1 3.54 -12.04 5.53
CA MET A 1 4.35 -11.46 4.45
C MET A 1 3.83 -10.06 4.15
N MET A 2 4.71 -9.07 3.96
CA MET A 2 4.33 -7.65 3.85
C MET A 2 3.46 -7.35 2.62
N ALA A 3 3.92 -7.77 1.43
CA ALA A 3 3.24 -7.49 0.17
C ALA A 3 1.84 -8.10 0.13
N ASP A 4 1.70 -9.37 0.51
CA ASP A 4 0.41 -10.08 0.51
C ASP A 4 -0.61 -9.40 1.42
N ALA A 5 -0.19 -8.98 2.61
CA ALA A 5 -1.07 -8.35 3.58
C ALA A 5 -1.52 -6.95 3.12
N VAL A 6 -0.58 -6.18 2.56
CA VAL A 6 -0.87 -4.86 1.99
C VAL A 6 -1.80 -4.97 0.79
N GLU A 7 -1.55 -5.90 -0.13
CA GLU A 7 -2.38 -6.11 -1.32
C GLU A 7 -3.79 -6.58 -0.94
N ALA A 8 -3.91 -7.53 0.00
CA ALA A 8 -5.20 -8.01 0.47
C ALA A 8 -6.02 -6.90 1.14
N ARG A 9 -5.38 -6.01 1.91
CA ARG A 9 -6.05 -4.85 2.51
C ARG A 9 -6.36 -3.77 1.47
N ALA A 10 -5.47 -3.52 0.52
CA ALA A 10 -5.71 -2.54 -0.54
C ALA A 10 -6.94 -2.91 -1.39
N ARG A 11 -7.19 -4.21 -1.62
CA ARG A 11 -8.38 -4.70 -2.34
C ARG A 11 -9.71 -4.31 -1.71
N SER A 12 -9.76 -4.05 -0.40
CA SER A 12 -10.98 -3.64 0.30
C SER A 12 -11.16 -2.13 0.41
N LEU A 13 -10.26 -1.32 -0.16
CA LEU A 13 -10.42 0.13 -0.23
C LEU A 13 -11.60 0.49 -1.13
N VAL A 14 -12.49 1.34 -0.59
CA VAL A 14 -13.64 1.88 -1.35
C VAL A 14 -13.16 2.88 -2.41
N THR A 15 -12.13 3.67 -2.09
CA THR A 15 -11.57 4.68 -2.99
C THR A 15 -10.06 4.71 -2.87
N TYR A 16 -9.38 4.64 -4.02
CA TYR A 16 -7.93 4.66 -4.12
C TYR A 16 -7.43 6.10 -4.23
N THR A 17 -7.51 6.86 -3.14
CA THR A 17 -6.84 8.15 -3.02
C THR A 17 -5.43 7.96 -2.48
N GLU A 18 -4.53 8.92 -2.73
CA GLU A 18 -3.18 8.91 -2.15
C GLU A 18 -3.21 8.77 -0.63
N GLU A 19 -4.10 9.51 0.04
CA GLU A 19 -4.29 9.44 1.50
C GLU A 19 -4.74 8.04 1.95
N ASN A 20 -5.75 7.45 1.30
CA ASN A 20 -6.25 6.13 1.66
C ASN A 20 -5.20 5.03 1.46
N ILE A 21 -4.43 5.11 0.37
CA ILE A 21 -3.33 4.17 0.09
C ILE A 21 -2.22 4.34 1.13
N ASN A 22 -1.85 5.58 1.45
CA ASN A 22 -0.84 5.87 2.48
C ASN A 22 -1.25 5.26 3.82
N ASN A 23 -2.46 5.58 4.29
CA ASN A 23 -2.98 5.05 5.56
C ASN A 23 -3.05 3.51 5.54
N CYS A 24 -3.53 2.92 4.44
CA CYS A 24 -3.59 1.47 4.28
C CYS A 24 -2.23 0.80 4.46
N VAL A 25 -1.18 1.32 3.80
CA VAL A 25 0.18 0.78 3.85
C VAL A 25 0.80 1.01 5.23
N GLU A 26 0.68 2.22 5.78
CA GLU A 26 1.23 2.55 7.11
C GLU A 26 0.61 1.66 8.19
N ASP A 27 -0.72 1.61 8.27
CA ASP A 27 -1.42 0.85 9.31
C ASP A 27 -1.06 -0.63 9.25
N MET A 28 -1.02 -1.22 8.06
CA MET A 28 -0.72 -2.64 7.89
C MET A 28 0.69 -2.98 8.35
N ILE A 29 1.69 -2.22 7.87
CA ILE A 29 3.10 -2.51 8.18
C ILE A 29 3.41 -2.17 9.64
N ASN A 30 2.87 -1.07 10.17
CA ASN A 30 3.06 -0.71 11.58
C ASN A 30 2.42 -1.73 12.52
N SER A 31 1.27 -2.32 12.15
CA SER A 31 0.66 -3.42 12.91
C SER A 31 1.57 -4.66 12.92
N GLN A 32 2.13 -5.06 11.77
CA GLN A 32 3.07 -6.20 11.71
C GLN A 32 4.33 -5.97 12.55
N ILE A 33 4.85 -4.73 12.59
CA ILE A 33 5.98 -4.35 13.46
C ILE A 33 5.57 -4.44 14.94
N ALA A 34 4.42 -3.87 15.31
CA ALA A 34 3.92 -3.88 16.68
C ALA A 34 3.68 -5.30 17.22
N ASP A 35 3.17 -6.19 16.36
CA ASP A 35 2.99 -7.62 16.63
C ASP A 35 4.32 -8.38 16.73
N GLY A 36 5.45 -7.74 16.40
CA GLY A 36 6.77 -8.34 16.45
C GLY A 36 7.06 -9.34 15.33
N GLN A 37 6.33 -9.27 14.21
CA GLN A 37 6.47 -10.23 13.10
C GLN A 37 7.84 -10.17 12.41
N PHE A 38 8.62 -9.10 12.62
CA PHE A 38 9.95 -8.91 12.04
C PHE A 38 11.11 -9.07 13.04
N LYS A 39 10.85 -9.52 14.28
CA LYS A 39 11.87 -9.61 15.34
C LYS A 39 13.11 -10.42 14.95
N GLU A 40 12.92 -11.51 14.21
CA GLU A 40 13.99 -12.41 13.77
C GLU A 40 14.42 -12.15 12.32
N ALA A 41 13.86 -11.14 11.66
CA ALA A 41 14.19 -10.82 10.28
C ALA A 41 15.41 -9.87 10.23
N PRO A 42 16.40 -10.12 9.36
CA PRO A 42 17.54 -9.22 9.16
C PRO A 42 17.13 -8.02 8.29
N ILE A 43 16.17 -7.23 8.76
CA ILE A 43 15.60 -6.06 8.07
C ILE A 43 15.78 -4.81 8.93
N SER A 44 16.23 -3.71 8.32
CA SER A 44 16.33 -2.42 9.01
C SER A 44 15.07 -1.60 8.84
N PHE A 45 14.83 -0.62 9.72
CA PHE A 45 13.75 0.34 9.53
C PHE A 45 13.85 1.12 8.22
N ARG A 46 15.06 1.36 7.72
CA ARG A 46 15.26 1.99 6.41
C ARG A 46 14.71 1.13 5.27
N ASP A 47 14.90 -0.19 5.34
CA ASP A 47 14.37 -1.11 4.34
C ASP A 47 12.84 -1.13 4.40
N VAL A 48 12.27 -1.10 5.61
CA VAL A 48 10.82 -1.01 5.81
C VAL A 48 10.25 0.27 5.18
N GLU A 49 10.85 1.43 5.43
CA GLU A 49 10.39 2.70 4.84
C GLU A 49 10.51 2.69 3.30
N THR A 50 11.57 2.08 2.77
CA THR A 50 11.75 1.88 1.33
C THR A 50 10.63 1.01 0.75
N VAL A 51 10.30 -0.10 1.42
CA VAL A 51 9.23 -1.01 1.02
C VAL A 51 7.86 -0.33 1.08
N LYS A 52 7.56 0.45 2.13
CA LYS A 52 6.32 1.23 2.24
C LYS A 52 6.17 2.19 1.07
N ALA A 53 7.23 2.94 0.71
CA ALA A 53 7.21 3.87 -0.42
C ALA A 53 6.92 3.15 -1.75
N ILE A 54 7.58 2.01 -1.99
CA ILE A 54 7.37 1.20 -3.19
C ILE A 54 5.93 0.68 -3.25
N PHE A 55 5.36 0.19 -2.14
CA PHE A 55 3.98 -0.28 -2.12
C PHE A 55 2.98 0.83 -2.45
N LYS A 56 3.14 2.02 -1.87
CA LYS A 56 2.28 3.18 -2.16
C LYS A 56 2.31 3.51 -3.65
N GLU A 57 3.50 3.61 -4.24
CA GLU A 57 3.67 3.87 -5.68
C GLU A 57 3.02 2.77 -6.55
N LYS A 58 3.25 1.48 -6.24
CA LYS A 58 2.73 0.38 -7.04
C LYS A 58 1.22 0.27 -6.96
N ILE A 59 0.62 0.41 -5.78
CA ILE A 59 -0.85 0.41 -5.62
C ILE A 59 -1.44 1.60 -6.37
N MET A 60 -0.86 2.79 -6.22
CA MET A 60 -1.32 3.96 -6.95
C MET A 60 -1.29 3.72 -8.47
N ASN A 61 -0.17 3.23 -9.00
CA ASN A 61 -0.04 2.92 -10.43
C ASN A 61 -1.04 1.86 -10.90
N MET A 62 -1.28 0.80 -10.12
CA MET A 62 -2.22 -0.27 -10.50
C MET A 62 -3.68 0.21 -10.58
N TYR A 63 -4.09 1.11 -9.70
CA TYR A 63 -5.50 1.53 -9.60
C TYR A 63 -5.80 2.89 -10.26
N HIS A 64 -4.79 3.73 -10.52
CA HIS A 64 -4.93 4.96 -11.31
C HIS A 64 -4.70 4.79 -12.81
N THR A 65 -4.17 3.65 -13.29
CA THR A 65 -4.00 3.40 -14.74
C THR A 65 -5.29 3.02 -15.47
N ARG A 66 -6.44 2.94 -14.78
CA ARG A 66 -7.74 2.97 -15.46
C ARG A 66 -8.06 4.42 -15.82
N ILE A 67 -7.51 4.88 -16.96
CA ILE A 67 -7.92 6.12 -17.60
C ILE A 67 -9.45 6.11 -17.70
N ILE A 68 -10.10 6.97 -16.93
CA ILE A 68 -11.50 7.31 -17.15
C ILE A 68 -11.50 8.06 -18.48
N TYR A 69 -11.92 7.40 -19.55
CA TYR A 69 -12.18 8.10 -20.79
C TYR A 69 -13.14 9.25 -20.46
N PRO A 70 -12.80 10.51 -20.80
CA PRO A 70 -13.72 11.61 -20.56
C PRO A 70 -15.04 11.28 -21.26
N GLU A 71 -16.15 11.36 -20.53
CA GLU A 71 -17.47 11.23 -21.14
C GLU A 71 -17.54 12.24 -22.27
N ILE A 72 -17.67 11.73 -23.50
CA ILE A 72 -17.91 12.55 -24.67
C ILE A 72 -19.24 13.25 -24.39
N LYS A 73 -19.18 14.51 -23.95
CA LYS A 73 -20.36 15.35 -23.81
C LYS A 73 -21.01 15.42 -25.20
N LYS A 74 -22.17 14.78 -25.33
CA LYS A 74 -23.09 14.99 -26.45
C LYS A 74 -23.67 16.39 -26.38
#